data_AF-A0A5J4Q2X3-F1
#
_entry.id   AF-A0A5J4Q2X3-F1
#
_cell.length_a   1.000
_cell.length_b   1.000
_cell.length_c   1.000
_cell.angle_alpha   90.00
_cell.angle_beta   90.00
_cell.angle_gamma   90.00
#
_symmetry.space_group_name_H-M   'P 1'
#
loop_
_entity.id
_entity.type
_entity.pdbx_description
1 polymer ?
#
loop_
_entity_poly.entity_id
_entity_poly.type
_entity_poly.pdbx_seq_one_letter_code
_entity_poly.pdbx_strand_id
1 'polypeptide(L)'
;MWDGQIDAWKGDAEKRMLSLNKAIEETQGLNSAYHIGPAYFLKLENYDGSFDELWKNHLHGVLFEYLRGLSNAQDELKKLHMQLIIYSNIISYVRNNNR
;
A
#
# COMPACT_ATOMS: atom_id res chain seq x y z
N MET A 1 -15.48 0.48 -7.18
CA MET A 1 -14.40 1.34 -6.58
C MET A 1 -13.45 1.85 -7.66
N TRP A 2 -12.96 1.00 -8.55
CA TRP A 2 -12.22 1.39 -9.75
C TRP A 2 -12.84 0.71 -10.97
N ASP A 3 -14.14 0.85 -11.19
CA ASP A 3 -14.84 0.07 -12.22
C ASP A 3 -14.44 0.58 -13.62
N GLY A 4 -13.74 -0.26 -14.39
CA GLY A 4 -13.17 0.12 -15.68
C GLY A 4 -11.81 0.84 -15.59
N GLN A 5 -11.20 0.90 -14.41
CA GLN A 5 -9.89 1.53 -14.15
C GLN A 5 -9.01 0.55 -13.41
N ILE A 6 -7.72 0.47 -13.76
CA ILE A 6 -6.77 -0.48 -13.14
C ILE A 6 -7.30 -1.93 -13.02
N ASP A 7 -8.21 -2.39 -13.89
CA ASP A 7 -8.92 -3.67 -13.70
C ASP A 7 -7.96 -4.86 -13.56
N ALA A 8 -6.81 -4.81 -14.24
CA ALA A 8 -5.74 -5.80 -14.13
C ALA A 8 -5.16 -5.94 -12.71
N TRP A 9 -5.22 -4.89 -11.90
CA TRP A 9 -4.64 -4.81 -10.55
C TRP A 9 -5.68 -4.58 -9.45
N LYS A 10 -6.94 -4.32 -9.81
CA LYS A 10 -8.04 -3.97 -8.89
C LYS A 10 -8.14 -4.87 -7.66
N GLY A 11 -8.10 -6.19 -7.85
CA GLY A 11 -8.21 -7.15 -6.74
C GLY A 11 -7.02 -7.10 -5.78
N ASP A 12 -5.81 -6.89 -6.29
CA ASP A 12 -4.62 -6.75 -5.46
C ASP A 12 -4.54 -5.36 -4.80
N ALA A 13 -4.95 -4.32 -5.52
CA ALA A 13 -5.04 -2.96 -5.03
C ALA A 13 -6.00 -2.84 -3.84
N GLU A 14 -7.19 -3.45 -3.94
CA GLU A 14 -8.18 -3.45 -2.86
C GLU A 14 -7.62 -4.13 -1.59
N LYS A 15 -7.06 -5.33 -1.73
CA LYS A 15 -6.48 -6.07 -0.59
C LYS A 15 -5.35 -5.32 0.08
N ARG A 16 -4.42 -4.77 -0.72
CA ARG A 16 -3.26 -4.02 -0.22
C ARG A 16 -3.68 -2.71 0.44
N MET A 17 -4.66 -1.99 -0.13
CA MET A 17 -5.21 -0.78 0.45
C MET A 17 -5.88 -1.06 1.81
N LEU A 18 -6.71 -2.11 1.90
CA LEU A 18 -7.35 -2.49 3.16
C LEU A 18 -6.32 -2.92 4.22
N SER A 19 -5.29 -3.69 3.83
CA SER A 19 -4.21 -4.11 4.74
C SER A 19 -3.41 -2.90 5.25
N LEU A 20 -3.06 -1.96 4.36
CA LEU A 20 -2.37 -0.74 4.72
C LEU A 20 -3.21 0.12 5.67
N ASN A 21 -4.50 0.34 5.36
CA ASN A 21 -5.39 1.16 6.16
C ASN A 21 -5.62 0.58 7.55
N LYS A 22 -5.76 -0.75 7.66
CA LYS A 22 -5.80 -1.42 8.96
C LYS A 22 -4.53 -1.16 9.77
N ALA A 23 -3.36 -1.25 9.14
CA ALA A 23 -2.10 -1.00 9.81
C ALA A 23 -1.92 0.47 10.24
N ILE A 24 -2.42 1.42 9.44
CA ILE A 24 -2.48 2.85 9.78
C ILE A 24 -3.35 3.05 11.03
N GLU A 25 -4.53 2.44 11.08
CA GLU A 25 -5.45 2.55 12.22
C GLU A 25 -4.86 1.95 13.51
N GLU A 26 -4.01 0.92 13.40
CA GLU A 26 -3.29 0.30 14.52
C GLU A 26 -2.03 1.07 14.97
N THR A 27 -1.55 2.04 14.18
CA THR A 27 -0.37 2.85 14.54
C THR A 27 -0.75 3.92 15.58
N GLN A 28 0.08 4.06 16.61
CA GLN A 28 -0.16 5.00 17.70
C GLN A 28 -0.35 6.45 17.20
N GLY A 29 -1.48 7.07 17.60
CA GLY A 29 -1.79 8.46 17.26
C GLY A 29 -2.48 8.64 15.91
N LEU A 30 -2.66 7.57 15.13
CA LEU A 30 -3.42 7.55 13.89
C LEU A 30 -4.78 6.86 14.09
N ASN A 31 -5.68 7.02 13.12
CA ASN A 31 -7.02 6.43 13.10
C ASN A 31 -7.56 6.46 11.65
N SER A 32 -8.84 6.11 11.48
CA SER A 32 -9.48 6.05 10.16
C SER A 32 -9.48 7.35 9.34
N ALA A 33 -9.29 8.53 9.97
CA ALA A 33 -9.14 9.79 9.25
C ALA A 33 -7.85 9.87 8.41
N TYR A 34 -6.87 9.01 8.71
CA TYR A 34 -5.58 8.92 8.01
C TYR A 34 -5.55 7.83 6.93
N HIS A 35 -6.68 7.16 6.67
CA HIS A 35 -6.74 6.14 5.63
C HIS A 35 -6.32 6.69 4.27
N ILE A 36 -5.52 5.89 3.57
CA ILE A 36 -5.21 6.12 2.16
C ILE A 36 -6.45 5.77 1.35
N GLY A 37 -6.96 6.78 0.63
CA GLY A 37 -8.11 6.63 -0.24
C GLY A 37 -7.78 5.94 -1.57
N PRO A 38 -8.80 5.43 -2.27
CA PRO A 38 -8.61 4.68 -3.51
C PRO A 38 -8.00 5.49 -4.66
N ALA A 39 -8.10 6.82 -4.62
CA ALA A 39 -7.55 7.70 -5.65
C ALA A 39 -6.03 7.56 -5.83
N TYR A 40 -5.28 7.18 -4.77
CA TYR A 40 -3.83 6.96 -4.87
C TYR A 40 -3.50 5.78 -5.80
N PHE A 41 -4.30 4.70 -5.75
CA PHE A 41 -4.05 3.47 -6.50
C PHE A 41 -4.35 3.60 -7.99
N LEU A 42 -5.09 4.63 -8.42
CA LEU A 42 -5.24 4.94 -9.85
C LEU A 42 -3.88 5.19 -10.54
N LYS A 43 -2.87 5.61 -9.77
CA LYS A 43 -1.51 5.82 -10.29
C LYS A 43 -0.78 4.54 -10.67
N LEU A 44 -1.32 3.36 -10.35
CA LEU A 44 -0.77 2.08 -10.82
C LEU A 44 -0.70 1.99 -12.35
N GLU A 45 -1.59 2.68 -13.08
CA GLU A 45 -1.54 2.77 -14.56
C GLU A 45 -0.22 3.37 -15.05
N ASN A 46 0.39 4.28 -14.29
CA ASN A 46 1.66 4.90 -14.65
C ASN A 46 2.87 3.99 -14.40
N TYR A 47 2.69 2.88 -13.69
CA TYR A 47 3.77 2.04 -13.18
C TYR A 47 3.60 0.57 -13.53
N ASP A 48 2.73 0.25 -14.50
CA ASP A 48 2.43 -1.13 -14.90
C ASP A 48 2.08 -2.04 -13.71
N GLY A 49 1.30 -1.50 -12.75
CA GLY A 49 0.91 -2.24 -11.55
C GLY A 49 1.98 -2.40 -10.49
N SER A 50 3.13 -1.71 -10.60
CA SER A 50 4.19 -1.75 -9.58
C SER A 50 3.77 -1.02 -8.31
N PHE A 51 3.53 -1.78 -7.24
CA PHE A 51 3.21 -1.24 -5.91
C PHE A 51 4.43 -0.61 -5.23
N ASP A 52 5.64 -1.05 -5.56
CA ASP A 52 6.88 -0.43 -5.06
C ASP A 52 7.05 0.99 -5.64
N GLU A 53 6.77 1.18 -6.93
CA GLU A 53 6.79 2.52 -7.54
C GLU A 53 5.61 3.39 -7.07
N LEU A 54 4.42 2.81 -6.86
CA LEU A 54 3.31 3.51 -6.21
C LEU A 54 3.71 4.01 -4.81
N TRP A 55 4.34 3.14 -4.01
CA TRP A 55 4.82 3.50 -2.68
C TRP A 55 5.81 4.66 -2.74
N LYS A 56 6.89 4.47 -3.50
CA LYS A 56 8.01 5.41 -3.60
C LYS A 56 7.56 6.80 -4.05
N ASN A 57 6.66 6.87 -5.03
CA ASN A 57 6.30 8.15 -5.67
C ASN A 57 5.04 8.82 -5.08
N HIS A 58 4.16 8.08 -4.38
CA HIS A 58 2.87 8.63 -3.95
C HIS A 58 2.48 8.36 -2.50
N LEU A 59 2.94 7.27 -1.87
CA LEU A 59 2.52 6.93 -0.50
C LEU A 59 3.58 7.26 0.55
N HIS A 60 4.85 7.03 0.24
CA HIS A 60 5.95 7.19 1.18
C HIS A 60 5.98 8.59 1.80
N GLY A 61 5.89 9.64 0.97
CA GLY A 61 5.88 11.02 1.44
C GLY A 61 4.73 11.28 2.41
N VAL A 62 3.50 10.94 2.01
CA VAL A 62 2.30 11.17 2.83
C VAL A 62 2.39 10.43 4.17
N LEU A 63 2.79 9.17 4.17
CA LEU A 63 2.89 8.37 5.40
C LEU A 63 4.06 8.82 6.28
N PHE A 64 5.16 9.28 5.69
CA PHE A 64 6.26 9.90 6.45
C PHE A 64 5.77 11.15 7.21
N GLU A 65 4.93 11.97 6.58
CA GLU A 65 4.33 13.15 7.24
C GLU A 65 3.40 12.74 8.39
N TYR A 66 2.59 11.69 8.22
CA TYR A 66 1.68 11.20 9.27
C TYR A 66 2.43 10.72 10.51
N LEU A 67 3.60 10.11 10.32
CA LEU A 67 4.42 9.57 11.39
C LEU A 67 5.37 10.61 12.01
N ARG A 68 5.34 11.86 11.53
CA ARG A 68 6.25 12.90 12.04
C ARG A 68 6.05 13.11 13.53
N GLY A 69 7.16 13.11 14.27
CA GLY A 69 7.17 13.34 15.71
C GLY A 69 7.07 12.07 16.55
N LEU A 70 6.82 10.91 15.94
CA LEU A 70 6.94 9.62 16.60
C LEU A 70 8.42 9.24 16.77
N SER A 71 8.79 8.75 17.94
CA SER A 71 10.17 8.31 18.22
C SER A 71 10.59 7.10 17.37
N ASN A 72 9.63 6.26 16.98
CA ASN A 72 9.80 5.07 16.15
C ASN A 72 9.29 5.25 14.70
N ALA A 73 9.17 6.49 14.21
CA ALA A 73 8.56 6.79 12.90
C ALA A 73 9.15 5.96 11.74
N GLN A 74 10.46 5.70 11.74
CA GLN A 74 11.12 4.92 10.69
C GLN A 74 10.69 3.45 10.69
N ASP A 75 10.46 2.86 11.86
CA ASP A 75 10.05 1.45 11.97
C ASP A 75 8.56 1.29 11.67
N GLU A 76 7.72 2.25 12.08
CA GLU A 76 6.32 2.31 11.65
C GLU A 76 6.22 2.47 10.12
N LEU A 77 7.03 3.34 9.51
CA LEU A 77 7.01 3.54 8.06
C LEU A 77 7.40 2.26 7.30
N LYS A 78 8.41 1.52 7.79
CA LYS A 78 8.77 0.20 7.25
C LYS A 78 7.64 -0.81 7.40
N LYS A 79 6.98 -0.86 8.58
CA LYS A 79 5.83 -1.73 8.83
C LYS A 79 4.70 -1.44 7.84
N LEU A 80 4.36 -0.17 7.62
CA LEU A 80 3.34 0.24 6.66
C LEU A 80 3.73 -0.15 5.22
N HIS A 81 4.99 0.04 4.84
CA HIS A 81 5.49 -0.41 3.54
C HIS A 81 5.32 -1.92 3.38
N MET A 82 5.71 -2.70 4.39
CA MET A 82 5.55 -4.15 4.40
C MET A 82 4.09 -4.55 4.17
N GLN A 83 3.13 -3.90 4.83
CA GLN A 83 1.70 -4.18 4.66
C GLN A 83 1.20 -3.94 3.24
N LEU A 84 1.76 -2.95 2.54
CA LEU A 84 1.46 -2.74 1.12
C LEU A 84 2.08 -3.84 0.25
N ILE A 85 3.31 -4.30 0.52
CA ILE A 85 4.06 -5.21 -0.36
C ILE A 85 3.86 -6.71 -0.09
N ILE A 86 3.36 -7.12 1.08
CA ILE A 86 3.31 -8.52 1.57
C ILE A 86 2.69 -9.53 0.58
N TYR A 87 1.80 -9.10 -0.32
CA TYR A 87 1.23 -9.99 -1.34
C TYR A 87 2.17 -10.28 -2.53
N SER A 88 3.34 -9.65 -2.62
CA SER A 88 4.30 -9.80 -3.74
C SER A 88 5.03 -11.16 -3.72
N ASN A 89 5.32 -11.71 -2.53
CA ASN A 89 6.22 -12.87 -2.42
C ASN A 89 5.50 -14.23 -2.48
N ILE A 90 4.26 -14.34 -2.01
CA ILE A 90 3.54 -15.63 -2.03
C ILE A 90 3.00 -15.93 -3.44
N ILE A 91 2.49 -14.93 -4.17
CA ILE A 91 1.90 -15.15 -5.51
C ILE A 91 2.99 -15.39 -6.56
N SER A 92 4.13 -14.69 -6.50
CA SER A 92 5.25 -14.92 -7.42
C SER A 92 5.82 -16.33 -7.29
N TYR A 93 5.89 -16.86 -6.06
CA TYR A 93 6.29 -18.23 -5.82
C TYR A 93 5.26 -19.23 -6.38
N VAL A 94 3.97 -19.05 -6.09
CA VAL A 94 2.92 -19.96 -6.58
C VAL A 94 2.74 -19.90 -8.09
N ARG A 95 2.94 -18.74 -8.73
CA ARG A 95 2.82 -18.57 -10.19
C ARG A 95 4.01 -19.16 -10.96
N ASN A 96 5.21 -19.15 -10.38
CA ASN A 96 6.41 -19.73 -11.01
C ASN A 96 6.56 -21.25 -10.77
N ASN A 97 5.92 -21.83 -9.74
CA ASN A 97 5.96 -23.28 -9.47
C ASN A 97 4.80 -24.08 -10.11
N ASN A 98 3.88 -23.41 -10.82
CA ASN A 98 2.75 -24.05 -11.52
C ASN A 98 2.84 -23.90 -13.05
N ARG A 99 4.06 -23.85 -13.61
CA ARG A 99 4.33 -23.94 -15.06
C ARG A 99 5.22 -25.13 -15.36
#